data_AF-A0A3V7ICV1-F1
#
_entry.id   AF-A0A3V7ICV1-F1
#
_cell.length_a   1.000
_cell.length_b   1.000
_cell.length_c   1.000
_cell.angle_alpha   90.00
_cell.angle_beta   90.00
_cell.angle_gamma   90.00
#
_symmetry.space_group_name_H-M   'P 1'
#
loop_
_entity.id
_entity.type
_entity.pdbx_description
1 polymer ?
#
loop_
_entity_poly.entity_id
_entity_poly.type
_entity_poly.pdbx_seq_one_letter_code
_entity_poly.pdbx_strand_id
1 'polypeptide(L)'
;MSKATEQNDKLKRAIIISAVLHIILFAVLIWSSFDEHIEASAGGGGGSAIDAVMVDPGAVVQQYNRQQDQQASARRAEEERKKLQQQQAEELQQKQAAEQERLKQLEKERLAAQEQQKQAEEAAKLAQQQQQQAEEAAKAAADAKKKAEAEAAKAAADAKKKAEAEAVKAAADAKKKAEAEAAKAAADAKKKAEAEAAKAAVEAKKKAEAEAAKAAAEAKKKADAEAAKAAAEAKKKADAAAAKAAADAKKKAAAEKAAAAEGVDDLLGDLSSGKNAPKTGGGAKGNGQPSKDSGTSGANGGATGADISAYAKQIQVAIQSRLYDASLYQGKQCVLHISLAPDGSLKSITSEGGDPALCQAALMAAKTAKIPKPPSQAVYEKIKDAKLDFKL
;
A
#
# COMPACT_ATOMS: atom_id res chain seq x y z
N MET A 1 -25.67 22.69 -15.01
CA MET A 1 -26.60 23.61 -14.31
C MET A 1 -27.96 23.71 -15.01
N SER A 2 -28.05 24.31 -16.20
CA SER A 2 -29.29 24.85 -16.79
C SER A 2 -30.50 23.90 -16.95
N LYS A 3 -30.30 22.57 -16.94
CA LYS A 3 -31.39 21.59 -17.14
C LYS A 3 -32.24 21.36 -15.87
N ALA A 4 -31.72 21.69 -14.69
CA ALA A 4 -32.42 21.51 -13.41
C ALA A 4 -33.37 22.69 -13.06
N THR A 5 -33.06 23.89 -13.53
CA THR A 5 -33.92 25.08 -13.40
C THR A 5 -35.16 24.96 -14.27
N GLU A 6 -35.02 24.54 -15.53
CA GLU A 6 -36.13 24.39 -16.47
C GLU A 6 -37.21 23.40 -15.99
N GLN A 7 -36.83 22.30 -15.34
CA GLN A 7 -37.79 21.36 -14.76
C GLN A 7 -38.47 21.91 -13.50
N ASN A 8 -37.78 22.72 -12.70
CA ASN A 8 -38.39 23.39 -11.54
C ASN A 8 -39.51 24.35 -11.96
N ASP A 9 -39.31 25.14 -13.02
CA ASP A 9 -40.32 26.09 -13.46
C ASP A 9 -41.50 25.41 -14.17
N LYS A 10 -41.27 24.27 -14.83
CA LYS A 10 -42.36 23.40 -15.33
C LYS A 10 -43.19 22.80 -14.19
N LEU A 11 -42.55 22.30 -13.12
CA LEU A 11 -43.24 21.83 -11.92
C LEU A 11 -44.05 22.93 -11.23
N LYS A 12 -43.45 24.11 -10.99
CA LYS A 12 -44.15 25.26 -10.39
C LYS A 12 -45.37 25.69 -11.20
N ARG A 13 -45.25 25.77 -12.54
CA ARG A 13 -46.39 26.09 -13.43
C ARG A 13 -47.50 25.03 -13.33
N ALA A 14 -47.15 23.74 -13.33
CA ALA A 14 -48.13 22.66 -13.18
C ALA A 14 -48.87 22.72 -11.82
N ILE A 15 -48.15 22.98 -10.73
CA ILE A 15 -48.72 23.13 -9.38
C ILE A 15 -49.66 24.34 -9.31
N ILE A 16 -49.27 25.49 -9.88
CA ILE A 16 -50.10 26.71 -9.90
C ILE A 16 -51.38 26.48 -10.72
N ILE A 17 -51.28 25.86 -11.90
CA ILE A 17 -52.45 25.55 -12.75
C ILE A 17 -53.40 24.60 -12.01
N SER A 18 -52.88 23.57 -11.34
CA SER A 18 -53.67 22.66 -10.52
C SER A 18 -54.40 23.39 -9.38
N ALA A 19 -53.70 24.24 -8.63
CA ALA A 19 -54.29 25.00 -7.53
C ALA A 19 -55.43 25.93 -7.99
N VAL A 20 -55.23 26.66 -9.09
CA VAL A 20 -56.26 27.53 -9.68
C VAL A 20 -57.49 26.74 -10.12
N LEU A 21 -57.29 25.57 -10.76
CA LEU A 21 -58.40 24.73 -11.22
C LEU A 21 -59.24 24.19 -10.05
N HIS A 22 -58.61 23.79 -8.93
CA HIS A 22 -59.33 23.37 -7.73
C HIS A 22 -60.10 24.53 -7.08
N ILE A 23 -59.53 25.74 -7.02
CA ILE A 23 -60.22 26.93 -6.48
C ILE A 23 -61.48 27.26 -7.30
N ILE A 24 -61.40 27.16 -8.63
CA ILE A 24 -62.57 27.35 -9.51
C ILE A 24 -63.63 26.26 -9.24
N LEU A 25 -63.23 25.00 -9.09
CA LEU A 25 -64.14 23.89 -8.80
C LEU A 25 -64.87 24.10 -7.46
N PHE A 26 -64.16 24.49 -6.40
CA PHE A 26 -64.77 24.83 -5.11
C PHE A 26 -65.71 26.04 -5.20
N ALA A 27 -65.36 27.08 -5.95
CA ALA A 27 -66.24 28.23 -6.16
C ALA A 27 -67.55 27.84 -6.86
N VAL A 28 -67.50 26.96 -7.87
CA VAL A 28 -68.70 26.45 -8.57
C VAL A 28 -69.56 25.57 -7.65
N LEU A 29 -68.94 24.68 -6.85
CA LEU A 29 -69.69 23.86 -5.89
C LEU A 29 -70.38 24.71 -4.82
N ILE A 30 -69.68 25.71 -4.27
CA ILE A 30 -70.26 26.64 -3.28
C ILE A 30 -71.42 27.41 -3.91
N TRP A 31 -71.25 27.96 -5.11
CA TRP A 31 -72.34 28.68 -5.80
C TRP A 31 -73.55 27.79 -6.06
N SER A 32 -73.34 26.55 -6.50
CA SER A 32 -74.42 25.58 -6.71
C SER A 32 -75.16 25.22 -5.40
N SER A 33 -74.46 25.21 -4.27
CA SER A 33 -75.06 24.88 -2.97
C SER A 33 -75.96 25.97 -2.38
N PHE A 34 -76.03 27.16 -3.00
CA PHE A 34 -76.96 28.23 -2.62
C PHE A 34 -78.23 28.29 -3.49
N ASP A 35 -78.33 27.50 -4.56
CA ASP A 35 -79.44 27.56 -5.54
C ASP A 35 -80.43 26.37 -5.44
N GLU A 36 -80.20 25.41 -4.53
CA GLU A 36 -81.14 24.32 -4.23
C GLU A 36 -82.34 24.81 -3.39
N HIS A 37 -83.22 25.60 -4.01
CA HIS A 37 -84.52 25.95 -3.48
C HIS A 37 -85.46 24.71 -3.45
N ILE A 38 -85.47 24.01 -2.31
CA ILE A 38 -86.39 22.88 -2.06
C ILE A 38 -87.84 23.39 -1.96
N GLU A 39 -88.61 23.24 -3.04
CA GLU A 39 -90.05 23.54 -3.09
C GLU A 39 -90.86 22.40 -2.42
N ALA A 40 -90.83 22.36 -1.09
CA ALA A 40 -91.52 21.35 -0.29
C ALA A 40 -93.04 21.54 -0.30
N SER A 41 -93.73 20.75 -1.13
CA SER A 41 -95.20 20.71 -1.19
C SER A 41 -95.83 20.37 0.17
N ALA A 42 -96.77 21.22 0.61
CA ALA A 42 -97.60 20.98 1.79
C ALA A 42 -99.07 21.28 1.46
N GLY A 43 -99.93 20.26 1.51
CA GLY A 43 -101.34 20.36 1.12
C GLY A 43 -102.28 19.63 2.09
N GLY A 44 -103.51 20.16 2.19
CA GLY A 44 -104.57 19.63 3.04
C GLY A 44 -104.53 20.16 4.50
N GLY A 45 -105.68 20.35 5.16
CA GLY A 45 -107.05 20.25 4.66
C GLY A 45 -108.08 20.12 5.79
N GLY A 46 -109.35 20.44 5.50
CA GLY A 46 -110.49 20.19 6.40
C GLY A 46 -110.68 21.23 7.51
N GLY A 47 -111.76 22.02 7.43
CA GLY A 47 -112.23 22.82 8.56
C GLY A 47 -113.07 21.97 9.52
N SER A 48 -112.88 22.15 10.82
CA SER A 48 -113.69 21.51 11.87
C SER A 48 -114.90 22.38 12.26
N ALA A 49 -116.04 21.74 12.50
CA ALA A 49 -117.17 22.39 13.17
C ALA A 49 -116.82 22.66 14.64
N ILE A 50 -117.41 23.72 15.22
CA ILE A 50 -117.21 24.06 16.63
C ILE A 50 -118.03 23.10 17.48
N ASP A 51 -117.35 22.15 18.12
CA ASP A 51 -117.94 21.24 19.10
C ASP A 51 -117.80 21.82 20.52
N ALA A 52 -118.89 21.83 21.27
CA ALA A 52 -119.03 22.62 22.50
C ALA A 52 -118.69 21.79 23.75
N VAL A 53 -117.39 21.57 23.98
CA VAL A 53 -116.90 20.74 25.09
C VAL A 53 -117.22 21.36 26.45
N MET A 54 -118.02 20.65 27.25
CA MET A 54 -118.22 20.94 28.68
C MET A 54 -116.94 20.59 29.46
N VAL A 55 -116.20 21.61 29.89
CA VAL A 55 -114.91 21.45 30.57
C VAL A 55 -115.11 21.00 32.02
N ASP A 56 -114.77 19.75 32.33
CA ASP A 56 -114.70 19.24 33.70
C ASP A 56 -113.55 19.93 34.48
N PRO A 57 -113.83 20.61 35.61
CA PRO A 57 -112.80 21.27 36.41
C PRO A 57 -111.69 20.33 36.92
N GLY A 58 -112.01 19.06 37.18
CA GLY A 58 -111.02 18.06 37.63
C GLY A 58 -109.99 17.72 36.55
N ALA A 59 -110.43 17.67 35.28
CA ALA A 59 -109.54 17.43 34.15
C ALA A 59 -108.52 18.57 33.96
N VAL A 60 -108.93 19.83 34.18
CA VAL A 60 -108.04 21.01 34.06
C VAL A 60 -106.89 20.94 35.07
N VAL A 61 -107.17 20.57 36.32
CA VAL A 61 -106.13 20.41 37.37
C VAL A 61 -105.16 19.28 37.01
N GLN A 62 -105.67 18.16 36.48
CA GLN A 62 -104.81 17.04 36.06
C GLN A 62 -103.90 17.42 34.88
N GLN A 63 -104.40 18.20 33.91
CA GLN A 63 -103.60 18.73 32.80
C GLN A 63 -102.55 19.73 33.28
N TYR A 64 -102.88 20.62 34.22
CA TYR A 64 -101.93 21.58 34.78
C TYR A 64 -100.76 20.88 35.50
N ASN A 65 -101.05 19.89 36.35
CA ASN A 65 -100.01 19.11 37.02
C ASN A 65 -99.13 18.36 36.02
N ARG A 66 -99.73 17.70 35.01
CA ARG A 66 -98.99 17.03 33.93
C ARG A 66 -98.09 18.01 33.16
N GLN A 67 -98.56 19.23 32.88
CA GLN A 67 -97.76 20.26 32.22
C GLN A 67 -96.61 20.77 33.10
N GLN A 68 -96.84 20.91 34.41
CA GLN A 68 -95.80 21.28 35.37
C GLN A 68 -94.71 20.19 35.49
N ASP A 69 -95.11 18.91 35.58
CA ASP A 69 -94.20 17.76 35.56
C ASP A 69 -93.40 17.69 34.25
N GLN A 70 -94.03 17.93 33.10
CA GLN A 70 -93.36 18.01 31.80
C GLN A 70 -92.32 19.14 31.74
N GLN A 71 -92.64 20.33 32.25
CA GLN A 71 -91.65 21.42 32.34
C GLN A 71 -90.51 21.07 33.31
N ALA A 72 -90.81 20.44 34.44
CA ALA A 72 -89.82 20.02 35.43
C ALA A 72 -88.91 18.88 34.92
N SER A 73 -89.40 17.99 34.05
CA SER A 73 -88.58 16.97 33.40
C SER A 73 -87.75 17.55 32.26
N ALA A 74 -88.32 18.45 31.44
CA ALA A 74 -87.60 19.14 30.37
C ALA A 74 -86.41 19.97 30.90
N ARG A 75 -86.60 20.73 31.98
CA ARG A 75 -85.52 21.49 32.64
C ARG A 75 -84.41 20.58 33.18
N ARG A 76 -84.74 19.44 33.78
CA ARG A 76 -83.75 18.45 34.23
C ARG A 76 -82.97 17.85 33.07
N ALA A 77 -83.63 17.46 31.98
CA ALA A 77 -82.98 16.96 30.77
C ALA A 77 -82.07 18.02 30.11
N GLU A 78 -82.46 19.30 30.13
CA GLU A 78 -81.59 20.41 29.72
C GLU A 78 -80.38 20.60 30.63
N GLU A 79 -80.56 20.53 31.96
CA GLU A 79 -79.45 20.64 32.92
C GLU A 79 -78.47 19.46 32.81
N GLU A 80 -78.96 18.24 32.59
CA GLU A 80 -78.12 17.06 32.33
C GLU A 80 -77.36 17.22 31.02
N ARG A 81 -78.00 17.71 29.95
CA ARG A 81 -77.31 18.05 28.69
C ARG A 81 -76.26 19.15 28.86
N LYS A 82 -76.55 20.19 29.62
CA LYS A 82 -75.59 21.28 29.93
C LYS A 82 -74.40 20.76 30.75
N LYS A 83 -74.65 19.89 31.75
CA LYS A 83 -73.59 19.22 32.54
C LYS A 83 -72.71 18.31 31.67
N LEU A 84 -73.30 17.52 30.77
CA LEU A 84 -72.55 16.68 29.83
C LEU A 84 -71.72 17.52 28.85
N GLN A 85 -72.25 18.64 28.36
CA GLN A 85 -71.50 19.58 27.51
C GLN A 85 -70.36 20.26 28.27
N GLN A 86 -70.56 20.64 29.53
CA GLN A 86 -69.52 21.19 30.41
C GLN A 86 -68.41 20.16 30.66
N GLN A 87 -68.77 18.92 31.02
CA GLN A 87 -67.81 17.83 31.23
C GLN A 87 -66.98 17.53 29.97
N GLN A 88 -67.61 17.51 28.78
CA GLN A 88 -66.88 17.34 27.52
C GLN A 88 -65.95 18.53 27.22
N ALA A 89 -66.36 19.77 27.51
CA ALA A 89 -65.51 20.94 27.35
C ALA A 89 -64.31 20.94 28.33
N GLU A 90 -64.54 20.59 29.59
CA GLU A 90 -63.52 20.45 30.62
C GLU A 90 -62.54 19.31 30.30
N GLU A 91 -63.02 18.15 29.86
CA GLU A 91 -62.18 17.03 29.43
C GLU A 91 -61.30 17.41 28.22
N LEU A 92 -61.84 18.16 27.25
CA LEU A 92 -61.07 18.66 26.11
C LEU A 92 -60.01 19.69 26.55
N GLN A 93 -60.34 20.61 27.45
CA GLN A 93 -59.36 21.56 28.01
C GLN A 93 -58.26 20.86 28.81
N GLN A 94 -58.60 19.86 29.63
CA GLN A 94 -57.63 19.05 30.37
C GLN A 94 -56.70 18.27 29.43
N LYS A 95 -57.23 17.68 28.34
CA LYS A 95 -56.41 17.01 27.31
C LYS A 95 -55.45 17.99 26.62
N GLN A 96 -55.92 19.18 26.23
CA GLN A 96 -55.07 20.21 25.63
C GLN A 96 -53.99 20.70 26.59
N ALA A 97 -54.31 20.89 27.87
CA ALA A 97 -53.33 21.27 28.90
C ALA A 97 -52.27 20.18 29.10
N ALA A 98 -52.69 18.92 29.27
CA ALA A 98 -51.78 17.78 29.42
C ALA A 98 -50.91 17.54 28.18
N GLU A 99 -51.43 17.78 26.97
CA GLU A 99 -50.64 17.73 25.73
C GLU A 99 -49.59 18.85 25.70
N GLN A 100 -49.95 20.09 26.07
CA GLN A 100 -48.97 21.19 26.18
C GLN A 100 -47.89 20.92 27.24
N GLU A 101 -48.23 20.32 28.37
CA GLU A 101 -47.25 19.92 29.38
C GLU A 101 -46.33 18.81 28.88
N ARG A 102 -46.88 17.80 28.18
CA ARG A 102 -46.09 16.75 27.54
C ARG A 102 -45.14 17.30 26.47
N LEU A 103 -45.59 18.28 25.68
CA LEU A 103 -44.75 18.97 24.70
C LEU A 103 -43.62 19.76 25.37
N LYS A 104 -43.90 20.48 26.46
CA LYS A 104 -42.87 21.18 27.27
C LYS A 104 -41.86 20.20 27.89
N GLN A 105 -42.31 19.02 28.34
CA GLN A 105 -41.43 17.96 28.84
C GLN A 105 -40.52 17.41 27.73
N LEU A 106 -41.08 17.09 26.56
CA LEU A 106 -40.33 16.62 25.39
C LEU A 106 -39.34 17.66 24.87
N GLU A 107 -39.69 18.96 24.88
CA GLU A 107 -38.78 20.03 24.52
C GLU A 107 -37.61 20.13 25.52
N LYS A 108 -37.90 20.07 26.83
CA LYS A 108 -36.87 20.08 27.88
C LYS A 108 -35.95 18.86 27.79
N GLU A 109 -36.49 17.68 27.52
CA GLU A 109 -35.73 16.46 27.28
C GLU A 109 -34.83 16.59 26.04
N ARG A 110 -35.37 17.13 24.94
CA ARG A 110 -34.61 17.38 23.69
C ARG A 110 -33.48 18.39 23.90
N LEU A 111 -33.70 19.44 24.70
CA LEU A 111 -32.67 20.42 25.06
C LEU A 111 -31.58 19.78 25.93
N ALA A 112 -31.94 19.04 26.98
CA ALA A 112 -30.97 18.33 27.81
C ALA A 112 -30.15 17.30 27.01
N ALA A 113 -30.79 16.56 26.10
CA ALA A 113 -30.10 15.65 25.18
C ALA A 113 -29.16 16.39 24.21
N GLN A 114 -29.55 17.57 23.72
CA GLN A 114 -28.69 18.41 22.88
C GLN A 114 -27.49 18.98 23.66
N GLU A 115 -27.67 19.35 24.94
CA GLU A 115 -26.56 19.79 25.80
C GLU A 115 -25.59 18.65 26.11
N GLN A 116 -26.10 17.45 26.43
CA GLN A 116 -25.26 16.26 26.59
C GLN A 116 -24.51 15.89 25.30
N GLN A 117 -25.14 16.00 24.13
CA GLN A 117 -24.47 15.79 22.85
C GLN A 117 -23.36 16.83 22.59
N LYS A 118 -23.60 18.11 22.90
CA LYS A 118 -22.54 19.16 22.82
C LYS A 118 -21.38 18.88 23.77
N GLN A 119 -21.65 18.54 25.02
CA GLN A 119 -20.60 18.20 25.99
C GLN A 119 -19.80 16.97 25.56
N ALA A 120 -20.46 15.95 24.99
CA ALA A 120 -19.79 14.78 24.44
C ALA A 120 -18.95 15.11 23.18
N GLU A 121 -19.43 15.99 22.30
CA GLU A 121 -18.70 16.45 21.12
C GLU A 121 -17.47 17.30 21.52
N GLU A 122 -17.60 18.17 22.52
CA GLU A 122 -16.52 19.00 23.05
C GLU A 122 -15.46 18.14 23.75
N ALA A 123 -15.87 17.19 24.59
CA ALA A 123 -14.96 16.21 25.20
C ALA A 123 -14.25 15.34 24.15
N ALA A 124 -14.95 14.91 23.09
CA ALA A 124 -14.35 14.16 21.99
C ALA A 124 -13.34 14.99 21.18
N LYS A 125 -13.63 16.28 20.92
CA LYS A 125 -12.68 17.21 20.29
C LYS A 125 -11.44 17.44 21.14
N LEU A 126 -11.60 17.63 22.44
CA LEU A 126 -10.49 17.82 23.37
C LEU A 126 -9.62 16.55 23.47
N ALA A 127 -10.23 15.37 23.48
CA ALA A 127 -9.51 14.09 23.42
C ALA A 127 -8.77 13.91 22.07
N GLN A 128 -9.37 14.27 20.94
CA GLN A 128 -8.70 14.26 19.63
C GLN A 128 -7.53 15.24 19.59
N GLN A 129 -7.67 16.44 20.15
CA GLN A 129 -6.60 17.43 20.20
C GLN A 129 -5.41 16.94 21.05
N GLN A 130 -5.68 16.30 22.20
CA GLN A 130 -4.64 15.65 23.01
C GLN A 130 -3.94 14.50 22.26
N GLN A 131 -4.70 13.67 21.51
CA GLN A 131 -4.11 12.62 20.68
C GLN A 131 -3.23 13.19 19.56
N GLN A 132 -3.65 14.26 18.89
CA GLN A 132 -2.86 14.93 17.85
C GLN A 132 -1.57 15.54 18.43
N GLN A 133 -1.64 16.21 19.58
CA GLN A 133 -0.45 16.73 20.28
C GLN A 133 0.51 15.61 20.71
N ALA A 134 -0.02 14.48 21.19
CA ALA A 134 0.79 13.32 21.54
C ALA A 134 1.45 12.66 20.30
N GLU A 135 0.74 12.57 19.17
CA GLU A 135 1.27 12.03 17.92
C GLU A 135 2.34 12.96 17.31
N GLU A 136 2.12 14.28 17.36
CA GLU A 136 3.10 15.28 16.90
C GLU A 136 4.35 15.27 17.78
N ALA A 137 4.20 15.23 19.11
CA ALA A 137 5.32 15.08 20.04
C ALA A 137 6.09 13.77 19.82
N ALA A 138 5.38 12.66 19.55
CA ALA A 138 6.01 11.38 19.23
C ALA A 138 6.77 11.41 17.89
N LYS A 139 6.25 12.07 16.86
CA LYS A 139 6.95 12.30 15.58
C LYS A 139 8.19 13.17 15.77
N ALA A 140 8.06 14.30 16.49
CA ALA A 140 9.18 15.18 16.79
C ALA A 140 10.30 14.46 17.57
N ALA A 141 9.94 13.65 18.57
CA ALA A 141 10.90 12.81 19.29
C ALA A 141 11.56 11.75 18.41
N ALA A 142 10.79 11.10 17.51
CA ALA A 142 11.33 10.11 16.58
C ALA A 142 12.29 10.72 15.55
N ASP A 143 11.98 11.90 15.01
CA ASP A 143 12.84 12.58 14.03
C ASP A 143 14.05 13.26 14.68
N ALA A 144 13.93 13.74 15.92
CA ALA A 144 15.08 14.13 16.74
C ALA A 144 16.02 12.93 16.98
N LYS A 145 15.47 11.76 17.32
CA LYS A 145 16.25 10.53 17.49
C LYS A 145 16.97 10.11 16.20
N LYS A 146 16.26 10.10 15.05
CA LYS A 146 16.88 9.81 13.73
C LYS A 146 18.01 10.77 13.38
N LYS A 147 17.88 12.08 13.70
CA LYS A 147 18.96 13.06 13.50
C LYS A 147 20.17 12.73 14.37
N ALA A 148 19.98 12.45 15.66
CA ALA A 148 21.07 12.07 16.56
C ALA A 148 21.77 10.77 16.11
N GLU A 149 21.00 9.75 15.70
CA GLU A 149 21.56 8.50 15.16
C GLU A 149 22.34 8.73 13.84
N ALA A 150 21.86 9.63 12.95
CA ALA A 150 22.53 9.98 11.71
C ALA A 150 23.82 10.80 11.91
N GLU A 151 23.85 11.73 12.88
CA GLU A 151 25.08 12.45 13.24
C GLU A 151 26.09 11.55 13.94
N ALA A 152 25.65 10.67 14.85
CA ALA A 152 26.51 9.67 15.47
C ALA A 152 27.12 8.71 14.43
N ALA A 153 26.33 8.27 13.44
CA ALA A 153 26.81 7.43 12.34
C ALA A 153 27.84 8.16 11.46
N LYS A 154 27.64 9.46 11.17
CA LYS A 154 28.64 10.29 10.47
C LYS A 154 29.93 10.42 11.27
N ALA A 155 29.83 10.79 12.55
CA ALA A 155 30.98 10.96 13.43
C ALA A 155 31.81 9.67 13.55
N ALA A 156 31.16 8.52 13.68
CA ALA A 156 31.82 7.21 13.68
C ALA A 156 32.49 6.88 12.33
N ALA A 157 31.83 7.20 11.20
CA ALA A 157 32.39 6.97 9.87
C ALA A 157 33.62 7.84 9.58
N ASP A 158 33.60 9.12 9.93
CA ASP A 158 34.73 10.02 9.71
C ASP A 158 35.88 9.77 10.71
N ALA A 159 35.58 9.35 11.95
CA ALA A 159 36.58 8.83 12.87
C ALA A 159 37.28 7.57 12.31
N LYS A 160 36.52 6.62 11.75
CA LYS A 160 37.08 5.40 11.12
C LYS A 160 37.96 5.75 9.92
N LYS A 161 37.52 6.62 9.02
CA LYS A 161 38.33 7.09 7.88
C LYS A 161 39.63 7.76 8.33
N LYS A 162 39.60 8.55 9.41
CA LYS A 162 40.80 9.20 9.93
C LYS A 162 41.81 8.17 10.47
N ALA A 163 41.33 7.18 11.23
CA ALA A 163 42.17 6.07 11.70
C ALA A 163 42.74 5.23 10.55
N GLU A 164 41.95 4.92 9.52
CA GLU A 164 42.41 4.21 8.32
C GLU A 164 43.47 5.03 7.54
N ALA A 165 43.28 6.34 7.41
CA ALA A 165 44.24 7.23 6.76
C ALA A 165 45.58 7.31 7.52
N GLU A 166 45.55 7.41 8.86
CA GLU A 166 46.78 7.40 9.67
C GLU A 166 47.47 6.02 9.65
N ALA A 167 46.72 4.92 9.66
CA ALA A 167 47.27 3.57 9.52
C ALA A 167 47.96 3.35 8.15
N VAL A 168 47.32 3.78 7.05
CA VAL A 168 47.93 3.71 5.70
C VAL A 168 49.19 4.57 5.62
N LYS A 169 49.19 5.76 6.24
CA LYS A 169 50.37 6.64 6.26
C LYS A 169 51.53 6.03 7.06
N ALA A 170 51.26 5.51 8.25
CA ALA A 170 52.24 4.81 9.08
C ALA A 170 52.82 3.58 8.37
N ALA A 171 51.99 2.79 7.67
CA ALA A 171 52.45 1.65 6.87
C ALA A 171 53.34 2.08 5.68
N ALA A 172 53.01 3.20 5.02
CA ALA A 172 53.82 3.74 3.92
C ALA A 172 55.19 4.25 4.40
N ASP A 173 55.25 4.96 5.52
CA ASP A 173 56.53 5.44 6.08
C ASP A 173 57.37 4.28 6.67
N ALA A 174 56.75 3.26 7.26
CA ALA A 174 57.42 2.03 7.65
C ALA A 174 58.03 1.28 6.45
N LYS A 175 57.28 1.15 5.34
CA LYS A 175 57.77 0.51 4.10
C LYS A 175 58.96 1.28 3.51
N LYS A 176 58.86 2.62 3.40
CA LYS A 176 59.97 3.46 2.93
C LYS A 176 61.22 3.31 3.80
N LYS A 177 61.08 3.20 5.12
CA LYS A 177 62.22 2.99 6.03
C LYS A 177 62.88 1.63 5.77
N ALA A 178 62.09 0.56 5.63
CA ALA A 178 62.61 -0.77 5.31
C ALA A 178 63.32 -0.82 3.94
N GLU A 179 62.76 -0.16 2.92
CA GLU A 179 63.38 -0.06 1.58
C GLU A 179 64.69 0.73 1.62
N ALA A 180 64.79 1.79 2.43
CA ALA A 180 66.02 2.56 2.61
C ALA A 180 67.12 1.79 3.36
N GLU A 181 66.77 0.98 4.37
CA GLU A 181 67.73 0.11 5.07
C GLU A 181 68.19 -1.07 4.20
N ALA A 182 67.29 -1.67 3.42
CA ALA A 182 67.63 -2.70 2.43
C ALA A 182 68.57 -2.15 1.33
N ALA A 183 68.32 -0.94 0.83
CA ALA A 183 69.19 -0.28 -0.16
C ALA A 183 70.60 0.01 0.40
N LYS A 184 70.72 0.42 1.67
CA LYS A 184 72.02 0.54 2.35
C LYS A 184 72.73 -0.81 2.48
N ALA A 185 72.04 -1.83 2.97
CA ALA A 185 72.63 -3.17 3.14
C ALA A 185 73.15 -3.75 1.82
N ALA A 186 72.41 -3.57 0.72
CA ALA A 186 72.85 -3.96 -0.62
C ALA A 186 74.08 -3.17 -1.11
N ALA A 187 74.15 -1.86 -0.83
CA ALA A 187 75.29 -1.03 -1.20
C ALA A 187 76.58 -1.38 -0.44
N ASP A 188 76.49 -1.65 0.87
CA ASP A 188 77.64 -2.08 1.67
C ASP A 188 78.07 -3.51 1.34
N ALA A 189 77.13 -4.41 1.02
CA ALA A 189 77.44 -5.75 0.50
C ALA A 189 78.23 -5.66 -0.83
N LYS A 190 77.80 -4.81 -1.77
CA LYS A 190 78.51 -4.61 -3.06
C LYS A 190 79.93 -4.07 -2.85
N LYS A 191 80.09 -3.04 -2.02
CA LYS A 191 81.42 -2.49 -1.67
C LYS A 191 82.34 -3.53 -1.05
N LYS A 192 81.80 -4.43 -0.21
CA LYS A 192 82.59 -5.49 0.42
C LYS A 192 83.08 -6.51 -0.61
N ALA A 193 82.24 -6.89 -1.57
CA ALA A 193 82.62 -7.78 -2.68
C ALA A 193 83.68 -7.15 -3.61
N GLU A 194 83.51 -5.88 -3.97
CA GLU A 194 84.49 -5.12 -4.77
C GLU A 194 85.85 -5.00 -4.05
N ALA A 195 85.86 -4.84 -2.72
CA ALA A 195 87.07 -4.80 -1.91
C ALA A 195 87.81 -6.15 -1.80
N GLU A 196 87.12 -7.29 -1.83
CA GLU A 196 87.77 -8.62 -1.87
C GLU A 196 88.30 -8.95 -3.27
N ALA A 197 87.55 -8.62 -4.34
CA ALA A 197 88.02 -8.77 -5.72
C ALA A 197 89.32 -7.98 -5.97
N ALA A 198 89.39 -6.74 -5.45
CA ALA A 198 90.60 -5.92 -5.52
C ALA A 198 91.81 -6.54 -4.78
N LYS A 199 91.60 -7.20 -3.64
CA LYS A 199 92.67 -7.91 -2.90
C LYS A 199 93.18 -9.13 -3.66
N ALA A 200 92.26 -9.95 -4.20
CA ALA A 200 92.62 -11.14 -4.97
C ALA A 200 93.47 -10.79 -6.21
N ALA A 201 93.13 -9.70 -6.91
CA ALA A 201 93.91 -9.20 -8.05
C ALA A 201 95.35 -8.78 -7.67
N VAL A 202 95.55 -8.21 -6.47
CA VAL A 202 96.87 -7.79 -5.98
C VAL A 202 97.74 -8.99 -5.59
N GLU A 203 97.19 -10.04 -4.98
CA GLU A 203 97.94 -11.28 -4.73
C GLU A 203 98.35 -11.99 -6.02
N ALA A 204 97.44 -12.10 -6.99
CA ALA A 204 97.73 -12.72 -8.28
C ALA A 204 98.92 -12.03 -8.99
N LYS A 205 98.95 -10.68 -8.95
CA LYS A 205 100.04 -9.90 -9.55
C LYS A 205 101.39 -10.12 -8.83
N LYS A 206 101.40 -10.18 -7.49
CA LYS A 206 102.61 -10.45 -6.70
C LYS A 206 103.20 -11.85 -6.93
N LYS A 207 102.39 -12.87 -7.24
CA LYS A 207 102.92 -14.19 -7.61
C LYS A 207 103.62 -14.17 -8.97
N ALA A 208 103.06 -13.47 -9.97
CA ALA A 208 103.65 -13.42 -11.31
C ALA A 208 105.04 -12.75 -11.34
N GLU A 209 105.21 -11.64 -10.61
CA GLU A 209 106.50 -10.93 -10.55
C GLU A 209 107.59 -11.73 -9.82
N ALA A 210 107.22 -12.63 -8.90
CA ALA A 210 108.15 -13.45 -8.12
C ALA A 210 108.77 -14.63 -8.92
N GLU A 211 108.07 -15.19 -9.91
CA GLU A 211 108.63 -16.25 -10.77
C GLU A 211 109.53 -15.70 -11.88
N ALA A 212 109.14 -14.56 -12.49
CA ALA A 212 109.94 -13.90 -13.51
C ALA A 212 111.37 -13.55 -13.02
N ALA A 213 111.49 -13.13 -11.76
CA ALA A 213 112.76 -12.82 -11.12
C ALA A 213 113.66 -14.06 -10.89
N LYS A 214 113.10 -15.28 -10.76
CA LYS A 214 113.88 -16.52 -10.64
C LYS A 214 114.39 -17.02 -11.99
N ALA A 215 113.53 -17.01 -13.02
CA ALA A 215 113.90 -17.52 -14.35
C ALA A 215 115.10 -16.77 -14.97
N ALA A 216 115.21 -15.46 -14.73
CA ALA A 216 116.32 -14.64 -15.21
C ALA A 216 117.68 -14.96 -14.53
N ALA A 217 117.69 -15.60 -13.35
CA ALA A 217 118.89 -15.84 -12.57
C ALA A 217 119.65 -17.12 -12.99
N GLU A 218 118.94 -18.20 -13.37
CA GLU A 218 119.59 -19.46 -13.75
C GLU A 218 120.21 -19.43 -15.15
N ALA A 219 119.58 -18.71 -16.10
CA ALA A 219 120.08 -18.59 -17.47
C ALA A 219 121.52 -18.05 -17.54
N LYS A 220 121.93 -17.21 -16.59
CA LYS A 220 123.26 -16.60 -16.54
C LYS A 220 124.35 -17.51 -15.92
N LYS A 221 124.02 -18.72 -15.45
CA LYS A 221 124.99 -19.65 -14.84
C LYS A 221 125.32 -20.91 -15.64
N LYS A 222 124.71 -21.11 -16.81
CA LYS A 222 125.03 -22.24 -17.71
C LYS A 222 125.92 -21.89 -18.90
N ALA A 223 126.11 -20.61 -19.24
CA ALA A 223 126.84 -20.20 -20.44
C ALA A 223 128.37 -20.44 -20.35
N ASP A 224 128.98 -20.14 -19.20
CA ASP A 224 130.44 -20.15 -19.03
C ASP A 224 131.07 -21.52 -18.73
N ALA A 225 130.30 -22.62 -18.74
CA ALA A 225 130.74 -23.93 -18.25
C ALA A 225 130.98 -25.01 -19.32
N GLU A 226 130.31 -24.96 -20.49
CA GLU A 226 130.38 -26.04 -21.50
C GLU A 226 131.34 -25.77 -22.67
N ALA A 227 131.80 -24.52 -22.86
CA ALA A 227 132.72 -24.17 -23.95
C ALA A 227 134.13 -24.81 -23.85
N ALA A 228 134.48 -25.42 -22.71
CA ALA A 228 135.82 -25.92 -22.39
C ALA A 228 135.98 -27.46 -22.43
N LYS A 229 134.93 -28.25 -22.76
CA LYS A 229 134.98 -29.72 -22.74
C LYS A 229 134.19 -30.41 -23.86
N ALA A 230 134.63 -30.29 -25.11
CA ALA A 230 134.23 -31.23 -26.19
C ALA A 230 135.18 -31.30 -27.41
N ALA A 231 136.31 -30.58 -27.43
CA ALA A 231 137.25 -30.60 -28.56
C ALA A 231 138.16 -31.85 -28.62
N ALA A 232 137.76 -32.95 -27.99
CA ALA A 232 138.52 -34.20 -27.88
C ALA A 232 137.64 -35.41 -28.19
N GLU A 233 138.09 -36.25 -29.12
CA GLU A 233 137.54 -37.57 -29.51
C GLU A 233 136.00 -37.60 -29.75
N ALA A 234 135.47 -37.28 -30.93
CA ALA A 234 136.08 -37.21 -32.27
C ALA A 234 136.60 -38.55 -32.85
N LYS A 235 135.91 -39.68 -32.60
CA LYS A 235 136.11 -40.92 -33.38
C LYS A 235 134.85 -41.76 -33.60
N LYS A 236 134.51 -41.90 -34.89
CA LYS A 236 134.26 -43.17 -35.62
C LYS A 236 133.42 -44.24 -34.91
N LYS A 237 132.18 -44.52 -35.34
CA LYS A 237 131.74 -45.14 -36.63
C LYS A 237 131.30 -46.60 -36.39
N ALA A 238 129.99 -46.80 -36.41
CA ALA A 238 129.27 -47.81 -37.19
C ALA A 238 127.88 -47.18 -37.43
N ASP A 239 127.43 -46.94 -38.66
CA ASP A 239 126.89 -47.93 -39.61
C ASP A 239 125.59 -48.59 -39.07
N ALA A 240 124.44 -48.52 -39.75
CA ALA A 240 124.15 -47.83 -41.02
C ALA A 240 122.63 -47.59 -41.23
N ALA A 241 122.31 -47.07 -42.42
CA ALA A 241 121.06 -47.21 -43.19
C ALA A 241 119.90 -48.02 -42.55
N ALA A 242 118.74 -47.43 -42.29
CA ALA A 242 117.72 -46.95 -43.25
C ALA A 242 116.80 -48.03 -43.85
N ALA A 243 115.55 -48.03 -43.37
CA ALA A 243 114.33 -48.43 -44.10
C ALA A 243 113.24 -47.41 -43.69
N LYS A 244 112.46 -46.80 -44.59
CA LYS A 244 111.37 -47.37 -45.41
C LYS A 244 110.32 -48.10 -44.54
N ALA A 245 109.08 -47.61 -44.40
CA ALA A 245 108.03 -47.31 -45.40
C ALA A 245 107.17 -48.54 -45.77
N ALA A 246 106.04 -48.28 -46.45
CA ALA A 246 104.79 -49.09 -46.47
C ALA A 246 104.02 -49.03 -45.13
N ALA A 247 102.71 -48.76 -45.05
CA ALA A 247 101.54 -49.16 -45.87
C ALA A 247 101.11 -50.62 -45.61
N ASP A 248 99.86 -51.07 -45.82
CA ASP A 248 98.65 -50.47 -46.43
C ASP A 248 97.49 -50.46 -45.40
N ALA A 249 96.47 -49.59 -45.40
CA ALA A 249 95.67 -48.96 -46.46
C ALA A 249 94.55 -49.83 -47.08
N LYS A 250 93.31 -49.62 -46.62
CA LYS A 250 92.05 -49.61 -47.41
C LYS A 250 91.08 -48.68 -46.64
N LYS A 251 90.69 -47.50 -47.16
CA LYS A 251 89.69 -47.22 -48.22
C LYS A 251 88.27 -47.62 -47.78
N LYS A 252 87.19 -46.86 -48.00
CA LYS A 252 86.90 -45.53 -48.62
C LYS A 252 85.57 -45.03 -47.94
N ALA A 253 84.95 -43.85 -48.11
CA ALA A 253 85.08 -42.59 -48.87
C ALA A 253 84.11 -41.56 -48.20
N ALA A 254 83.98 -40.26 -48.53
CA ALA A 254 84.77 -39.24 -49.23
C ALA A 254 84.12 -37.85 -48.96
N ALA A 255 84.89 -36.75 -49.12
CA ALA A 255 84.48 -35.33 -49.28
C ALA A 255 83.45 -34.72 -48.27
N GLU A 256 83.75 -33.68 -47.47
CA GLU A 256 84.03 -32.26 -47.86
C GLU A 256 82.85 -31.56 -48.56
N LYS A 257 82.47 -30.29 -48.30
CA LYS A 257 82.89 -29.15 -47.44
C LYS A 257 81.77 -28.05 -47.54
N ALA A 258 81.67 -26.92 -46.83
CA ALA A 258 82.29 -26.28 -45.64
C ALA A 258 81.46 -25.03 -45.21
N ALA A 259 81.73 -24.49 -44.01
CA ALA A 259 81.42 -23.11 -43.50
C ALA A 259 79.92 -22.68 -43.35
N ALA A 260 79.41 -22.03 -42.28
CA ALA A 260 79.91 -21.05 -41.28
C ALA A 260 79.72 -19.57 -41.70
N ALA A 261 79.27 -18.60 -40.85
CA ALA A 261 78.74 -18.61 -39.47
C ALA A 261 77.98 -17.27 -39.15
N GLU A 262 77.86 -16.88 -37.86
CA GLU A 262 77.21 -15.67 -37.28
C GLU A 262 75.66 -15.66 -37.25
N GLY A 263 74.96 -15.11 -36.24
CA GLY A 263 75.41 -14.41 -35.00
C GLY A 263 74.30 -14.31 -33.91
N VAL A 264 74.62 -13.61 -32.79
CA VAL A 264 73.88 -13.51 -31.50
C VAL A 264 72.74 -12.46 -31.49
N ASP A 265 71.56 -12.70 -30.88
CA ASP A 265 71.13 -12.56 -29.46
C ASP A 265 70.88 -11.10 -28.99
N ASP A 266 69.64 -10.75 -28.60
CA ASP A 266 69.37 -9.87 -27.43
C ASP A 266 67.89 -9.84 -26.93
N LEU A 267 67.74 -9.85 -25.61
CA LEU A 267 66.73 -9.25 -24.69
C LEU A 267 65.18 -9.17 -24.92
N LEU A 268 64.50 -9.32 -23.75
CA LEU A 268 63.33 -8.58 -23.20
C LEU A 268 61.88 -9.13 -23.28
N GLY A 269 61.29 -9.34 -22.09
CA GLY A 269 59.89 -9.03 -21.71
C GLY A 269 58.78 -9.92 -22.29
N ASP A 270 58.33 -11.00 -21.63
CA ASP A 270 57.58 -11.05 -20.36
C ASP A 270 56.15 -10.43 -20.40
N LEU A 271 55.20 -11.31 -20.74
CA LEU A 271 53.90 -11.53 -20.07
C LEU A 271 53.14 -10.33 -19.44
N SER A 272 51.96 -10.01 -20.00
CA SER A 272 50.80 -9.69 -19.16
C SER A 272 49.41 -9.89 -19.76
N SER A 273 48.46 -10.08 -18.85
CA SER A 273 47.05 -10.46 -18.99
C SER A 273 46.15 -9.59 -19.89
N GLY A 274 45.11 -10.22 -20.46
CA GLY A 274 44.12 -9.60 -21.37
C GLY A 274 42.99 -8.77 -20.71
N LYS A 275 41.96 -8.42 -21.49
CA LYS A 275 40.80 -7.61 -21.06
C LYS A 275 39.53 -7.79 -21.94
N ASN A 276 38.38 -7.44 -21.34
CA ASN A 276 37.02 -7.34 -21.94
C ASN A 276 36.91 -6.19 -22.98
N ALA A 277 35.81 -5.91 -23.71
CA ALA A 277 34.36 -6.20 -23.58
C ALA A 277 33.67 -6.25 -25.00
N PRO A 278 32.37 -5.91 -25.31
CA PRO A 278 31.27 -5.27 -24.54
C PRO A 278 29.81 -5.82 -24.72
N LYS A 279 28.89 -5.25 -23.90
CA LYS A 279 27.49 -4.75 -24.11
C LYS A 279 26.69 -5.18 -25.38
N THR A 280 25.36 -5.40 -25.38
CA THR A 280 24.19 -5.07 -24.49
C THR A 280 23.16 -6.24 -24.42
N GLY A 281 22.01 -6.21 -23.71
CA GLY A 281 21.59 -5.41 -22.54
C GLY A 281 20.21 -4.67 -22.58
N GLY A 282 19.08 -5.33 -22.22
CA GLY A 282 17.84 -4.65 -21.73
C GLY A 282 16.46 -5.33 -21.95
N GLY A 283 15.52 -5.23 -20.99
CA GLY A 283 14.15 -4.80 -21.36
C GLY A 283 12.82 -5.55 -21.06
N ALA A 284 12.65 -6.36 -20.01
CA ALA A 284 11.37 -6.56 -19.23
C ALA A 284 9.98 -6.95 -19.86
N LYS A 285 9.07 -7.41 -18.95
CA LYS A 285 7.59 -7.56 -19.04
C LYS A 285 7.04 -8.89 -19.60
N GLY A 286 5.80 -9.26 -19.19
CA GLY A 286 5.17 -10.56 -19.52
C GLY A 286 3.64 -10.56 -19.40
N ASN A 287 3.02 -11.73 -19.61
CA ASN A 287 1.61 -12.11 -19.34
C ASN A 287 1.45 -13.64 -19.63
N GLY A 288 0.26 -14.25 -19.45
CA GLY A 288 0.05 -15.69 -19.73
C GLY A 288 -1.41 -16.15 -19.76
N GLN A 289 -1.63 -17.47 -19.57
CA GLN A 289 -2.94 -18.19 -19.55
C GLN A 289 -3.61 -18.36 -20.94
N PRO A 290 -4.45 -19.40 -21.23
CA PRO A 290 -4.95 -20.52 -20.41
C PRO A 290 -4.63 -21.94 -20.92
N SER A 291 -4.96 -22.94 -20.09
CA SER A 291 -5.46 -24.25 -20.55
C SER A 291 -6.73 -24.62 -19.78
N LYS A 292 -7.64 -25.35 -20.46
CA LYS A 292 -8.77 -26.09 -19.88
C LYS A 292 -8.62 -27.55 -20.32
N ASP A 293 -8.81 -28.53 -19.44
CA ASP A 293 -10.11 -29.23 -19.33
C ASP A 293 -10.16 -30.18 -18.10
N SER A 294 -11.34 -30.74 -17.85
CA SER A 294 -11.77 -31.87 -16.98
C SER A 294 -10.73 -32.80 -16.33
N GLY A 295 -11.03 -33.29 -15.11
CA GLY A 295 -10.10 -34.22 -14.43
C GLY A 295 -10.40 -34.84 -13.04
N THR A 296 -11.66 -34.96 -12.59
CA THR A 296 -12.07 -35.96 -11.54
C THR A 296 -11.61 -35.78 -10.07
N SER A 297 -12.46 -36.26 -9.15
CA SER A 297 -12.22 -36.56 -7.71
C SER A 297 -11.72 -35.46 -6.76
N GLY A 298 -12.56 -35.08 -5.80
CA GLY A 298 -12.18 -34.24 -4.65
C GLY A 298 -13.32 -34.08 -3.66
N ALA A 299 -13.43 -34.98 -2.68
CA ALA A 299 -14.46 -34.93 -1.64
C ALA A 299 -14.15 -33.84 -0.60
N ASN A 300 -14.47 -32.58 -0.91
CA ASN A 300 -14.45 -31.46 0.02
C ASN A 300 -15.56 -30.45 -0.33
N GLY A 301 -16.32 -30.01 0.66
CA GLY A 301 -17.54 -29.19 0.50
C GLY A 301 -17.30 -27.72 0.13
N GLY A 302 -16.68 -27.47 -1.02
CA GLY A 302 -16.66 -26.14 -1.63
C GLY A 302 -18.06 -25.76 -2.12
N ALA A 303 -18.61 -24.66 -1.60
CA ALA A 303 -19.90 -24.14 -2.06
C ALA A 303 -19.89 -23.88 -3.57
N THR A 304 -20.97 -24.26 -4.25
CA THR A 304 -21.08 -24.05 -5.69
C THR A 304 -21.27 -22.56 -6.00
N GLY A 305 -20.92 -22.16 -7.24
CA GLY A 305 -21.23 -20.79 -7.69
C GLY A 305 -22.72 -20.46 -7.65
N ALA A 306 -23.59 -21.48 -7.73
CA ALA A 306 -25.03 -21.32 -7.58
C ALA A 306 -25.39 -20.89 -6.14
N ASP A 307 -24.84 -21.54 -5.11
CA ASP A 307 -25.11 -21.22 -3.69
C ASP A 307 -24.77 -19.77 -3.35
N ILE A 308 -23.62 -19.29 -3.83
CA ILE A 308 -23.18 -17.90 -3.65
C ILE A 308 -24.17 -16.94 -4.34
N SER A 309 -24.60 -17.25 -5.56
CA SER A 309 -25.56 -16.44 -6.31
C SER A 309 -26.97 -16.45 -5.70
N ALA A 310 -27.39 -17.57 -5.10
CA ALA A 310 -28.67 -17.71 -4.42
C ALA A 310 -28.70 -16.92 -3.11
N TYR A 311 -27.61 -16.99 -2.34
CA TYR A 311 -27.46 -16.20 -1.11
C TYR A 311 -27.35 -14.69 -1.40
N ALA A 312 -26.65 -14.28 -2.47
CA ALA A 312 -26.65 -12.89 -2.93
C ALA A 312 -28.06 -12.38 -3.26
N LYS A 313 -28.90 -13.20 -3.92
CA LYS A 313 -30.32 -12.90 -4.16
C LYS A 313 -31.14 -12.83 -2.87
N GLN A 314 -30.87 -13.68 -1.88
CA GLN A 314 -31.51 -13.58 -0.57
C GLN A 314 -31.18 -12.27 0.14
N ILE A 315 -29.93 -11.79 0.07
CA ILE A 315 -29.55 -10.46 0.58
C ILE A 315 -30.30 -9.36 -0.19
N GLN A 316 -30.37 -9.44 -1.52
CA GLN A 316 -31.12 -8.48 -2.34
C GLN A 316 -32.59 -8.41 -1.91
N VAL A 317 -33.28 -9.54 -1.80
CA VAL A 317 -34.70 -9.60 -1.36
C VAL A 317 -34.87 -9.09 0.08
N ALA A 318 -33.96 -9.43 1.01
CA ALA A 318 -34.01 -8.94 2.39
C ALA A 318 -33.90 -7.41 2.46
N ILE A 319 -33.05 -6.81 1.64
CA ILE A 319 -32.90 -5.34 1.56
C ILE A 319 -34.06 -4.69 0.81
N GLN A 320 -34.54 -5.29 -0.29
CA GLN A 320 -35.75 -4.84 -1.00
C GLN A 320 -36.99 -4.83 -0.09
N SER A 321 -37.11 -5.78 0.84
CA SER A 321 -38.19 -5.82 1.84
C SER A 321 -38.18 -4.65 2.86
N ARG A 322 -37.13 -3.82 2.84
CA ARG A 322 -36.96 -2.62 3.67
C ARG A 322 -36.87 -1.32 2.88
N LEU A 323 -36.94 -1.37 1.54
CA LEU A 323 -37.12 -0.18 0.72
C LEU A 323 -38.59 0.25 0.75
N TYR A 324 -38.86 1.45 1.27
CA TYR A 324 -40.15 2.11 1.06
C TYR A 324 -40.35 2.35 -0.45
N ASP A 325 -41.51 1.95 -0.96
CA ASP A 325 -41.97 2.12 -2.33
C ASP A 325 -40.90 1.80 -3.40
N ALA A 326 -40.43 0.55 -3.41
CA ALA A 326 -39.49 0.02 -4.40
C ALA A 326 -39.87 0.36 -5.87
N SER A 327 -41.17 0.49 -6.16
CA SER A 327 -41.73 0.95 -7.43
C SER A 327 -41.21 2.31 -7.92
N LEU A 328 -40.85 3.24 -7.00
CA LEU A 328 -40.27 4.54 -7.33
C LEU A 328 -38.85 4.45 -7.93
N TYR A 329 -38.25 3.26 -7.86
CA TYR A 329 -36.88 3.02 -8.29
C TYR A 329 -36.77 2.04 -9.47
N GLN A 330 -37.88 1.67 -10.12
CA GLN A 330 -37.85 0.77 -11.29
C GLN A 330 -36.97 1.34 -12.42
N GLY A 331 -36.21 0.46 -13.06
CA GLY A 331 -35.23 0.79 -14.10
C GLY A 331 -33.94 1.40 -13.57
N LYS A 332 -33.83 1.70 -12.27
CA LYS A 332 -32.61 2.24 -11.65
C LYS A 332 -31.68 1.12 -11.17
N GLN A 333 -30.40 1.45 -11.05
CA GLN A 333 -29.37 0.55 -10.52
C GLN A 333 -28.48 1.28 -9.50
N CYS A 334 -28.07 0.57 -8.44
CA CYS A 334 -27.07 0.99 -7.48
C CYS A 334 -26.09 -0.14 -7.19
N VAL A 335 -24.79 0.17 -7.14
CA VAL A 335 -23.73 -0.76 -6.74
C VAL A 335 -23.37 -0.47 -5.29
N LEU A 336 -23.57 -1.45 -4.40
CA LEU A 336 -23.27 -1.37 -2.97
C LEU A 336 -22.14 -2.34 -2.64
N HIS A 337 -21.09 -1.87 -1.98
CA HIS A 337 -20.11 -2.74 -1.34
C HIS A 337 -20.54 -2.99 0.10
N ILE A 338 -20.73 -4.25 0.49
CA ILE A 338 -21.11 -4.66 1.84
C ILE A 338 -20.02 -5.50 2.50
N SER A 339 -19.88 -5.35 3.82
CA SER A 339 -19.12 -6.27 4.67
C SER A 339 -20.06 -6.93 5.69
N LEU A 340 -19.95 -8.25 5.87
CA LEU A 340 -20.81 -9.03 6.78
C LEU A 340 -20.02 -9.70 7.91
N ALA A 341 -20.72 -10.10 8.96
CA ALA A 341 -20.23 -11.02 9.99
C ALA A 341 -20.76 -12.47 9.75
N PRO A 342 -20.16 -13.49 10.39
CA PRO A 342 -20.50 -14.90 10.14
C PRO A 342 -21.92 -15.33 10.56
N ASP A 343 -22.64 -14.48 11.27
CA ASP A 343 -24.06 -14.64 11.63
C ASP A 343 -25.02 -14.10 10.56
N GLY A 344 -24.51 -13.37 9.56
CA GLY A 344 -25.29 -12.64 8.56
C GLY A 344 -25.44 -11.14 8.82
N SER A 345 -25.02 -10.63 9.98
CA SER A 345 -25.17 -9.20 10.31
C SER A 345 -24.28 -8.29 9.44
N LEU A 346 -24.78 -7.11 9.10
CA LEU A 346 -24.09 -6.11 8.29
C LEU A 346 -23.08 -5.32 9.16
N LYS A 347 -21.79 -5.42 8.87
CA LYS A 347 -20.73 -4.64 9.55
C LYS A 347 -20.58 -3.25 8.96
N SER A 348 -20.56 -3.16 7.63
CA SER A 348 -20.39 -1.90 6.90
C SER A 348 -21.06 -1.97 5.54
N ILE A 349 -21.40 -0.79 5.01
CA ILE A 349 -21.92 -0.64 3.65
C ILE A 349 -21.50 0.72 3.08
N THR A 350 -21.08 0.72 1.83
CA THR A 350 -20.75 1.91 1.04
C THR A 350 -21.36 1.80 -0.35
N SER A 351 -21.74 2.94 -0.95
CA SER A 351 -22.18 3.00 -2.34
C SER A 351 -20.99 3.28 -3.27
N GLU A 352 -20.77 2.42 -4.26
CA GLU A 352 -19.71 2.60 -5.26
C GLU A 352 -20.18 3.40 -6.49
N GLY A 353 -21.47 3.37 -6.82
CA GLY A 353 -22.04 4.15 -7.91
C GLY A 353 -23.47 3.76 -8.28
N GLY A 354 -24.12 4.53 -9.15
CA GLY A 354 -25.50 4.31 -9.60
C GLY A 354 -26.40 5.53 -9.38
N ASP A 355 -27.71 5.32 -9.30
CA ASP A 355 -28.66 6.39 -8.95
C ASP A 355 -28.55 6.75 -7.45
N PRO A 356 -28.32 8.03 -7.11
CA PRO A 356 -28.04 8.42 -5.73
C PRO A 356 -29.25 8.25 -4.80
N ALA A 357 -30.49 8.39 -5.31
CA ALA A 357 -31.68 8.22 -4.49
C ALA A 357 -31.94 6.73 -4.17
N LEU A 358 -31.75 5.83 -5.15
CA LEU A 358 -31.77 4.38 -4.89
C LEU A 358 -30.63 3.99 -3.95
N CYS A 359 -29.40 4.47 -4.16
CA CYS A 359 -28.29 4.15 -3.27
C CYS A 359 -28.53 4.63 -1.84
N GLN A 360 -29.02 5.84 -1.63
CA GLN A 360 -29.30 6.38 -0.29
C GLN A 360 -30.45 5.64 0.40
N ALA A 361 -31.51 5.28 -0.32
CA ALA A 361 -32.60 4.46 0.20
C ALA A 361 -32.12 3.03 0.54
N ALA A 362 -31.33 2.40 -0.34
CA ALA A 362 -30.78 1.07 -0.12
C ALA A 362 -29.75 1.04 1.03
N LEU A 363 -28.99 2.11 1.26
CA LEU A 363 -28.11 2.28 2.43
C LEU A 363 -28.90 2.30 3.76
N MET A 364 -30.10 2.90 3.79
CA MET A 364 -31.00 2.88 4.95
C MET A 364 -31.67 1.51 5.12
N ALA A 365 -32.16 0.94 4.02
CA ALA A 365 -32.79 -0.37 4.00
C ALA A 365 -31.82 -1.48 4.44
N ALA A 366 -30.56 -1.46 3.98
CA ALA A 366 -29.55 -2.44 4.35
C ALA A 366 -29.24 -2.46 5.86
N LYS A 367 -29.22 -1.29 6.50
CA LYS A 367 -29.01 -1.16 7.96
C LYS A 367 -30.18 -1.68 8.80
N THR A 368 -31.36 -1.86 8.19
CA THR A 368 -32.59 -2.35 8.85
C THR A 368 -33.07 -3.70 8.32
N ALA A 369 -32.38 -4.25 7.31
CA ALA A 369 -32.64 -5.56 6.72
C ALA A 369 -32.08 -6.67 7.60
N LYS A 370 -32.90 -7.69 7.87
CA LYS A 370 -32.48 -8.87 8.61
C LYS A 370 -31.99 -9.94 7.64
N ILE A 371 -30.74 -9.77 7.21
CA ILE A 371 -30.05 -10.71 6.32
C ILE A 371 -29.99 -12.10 6.99
N PRO A 372 -30.35 -13.19 6.28
CA PRO A 372 -30.25 -14.55 6.83
C PRO A 372 -28.79 -14.96 7.02
N LYS A 373 -28.52 -15.94 7.90
CA LYS A 373 -27.17 -16.46 8.10
C LYS A 373 -26.64 -17.17 6.83
N PRO A 374 -25.35 -17.03 6.46
CA PRO A 374 -24.76 -17.77 5.34
C PRO A 374 -24.95 -19.30 5.49
N PRO A 375 -25.32 -20.02 4.40
CA PRO A 375 -25.59 -21.46 4.46
C PRO A 375 -24.33 -22.32 4.66
N SER A 376 -23.14 -21.80 4.38
CA SER A 376 -21.87 -22.45 4.69
C SER A 376 -20.73 -21.43 4.85
N GLN A 377 -19.65 -21.84 5.53
CA GLN A 377 -18.44 -21.01 5.66
C GLN A 377 -17.84 -20.68 4.29
N ALA A 378 -17.92 -21.59 3.31
CA ALA A 378 -17.42 -21.37 1.96
C ALA A 378 -18.20 -20.28 1.20
N VAL A 379 -19.52 -20.13 1.44
CA VAL A 379 -20.28 -18.96 0.96
C VAL A 379 -19.87 -17.70 1.73
N TYR A 380 -19.74 -17.79 3.06
CA TYR A 380 -19.32 -16.64 3.87
C TYR A 380 -17.97 -16.06 3.40
N GLU A 381 -16.92 -16.86 3.25
CA GLU A 381 -15.59 -16.38 2.81
C GLU A 381 -15.58 -15.73 1.42
N LYS A 382 -16.63 -15.96 0.60
CA LYS A 382 -16.80 -15.36 -0.74
C LYS A 382 -17.77 -14.17 -0.77
N ILE A 383 -18.64 -14.03 0.21
CA ILE A 383 -19.65 -12.96 0.29
C ILE A 383 -19.33 -11.91 1.38
N LYS A 384 -18.40 -12.22 2.31
CA LYS A 384 -18.10 -11.40 3.51
C LYS A 384 -17.67 -9.97 3.21
N ASP A 385 -17.08 -9.72 2.05
CA ASP A 385 -16.71 -8.41 1.51
C ASP A 385 -17.03 -8.48 0.01
N ALA A 386 -18.22 -8.00 -0.38
CA ALA A 386 -18.79 -8.26 -1.69
C ALA A 386 -19.54 -7.06 -2.26
N LYS A 387 -19.57 -6.98 -3.59
CA LYS A 387 -20.33 -6.00 -4.35
C LYS A 387 -21.69 -6.59 -4.73
N LEU A 388 -22.76 -5.87 -4.37
CA LEU A 388 -24.13 -6.18 -4.78
C LEU A 388 -24.65 -5.11 -5.71
N ASP A 389 -24.93 -5.51 -6.96
CA ASP A 389 -25.78 -4.77 -7.86
C ASP A 389 -27.24 -4.87 -7.40
N PHE A 390 -27.81 -3.75 -6.97
CA PHE A 390 -29.25 -3.58 -6.79
C PHE A 390 -29.83 -3.00 -8.06
N LYS A 391 -30.70 -3.75 -8.72
CA LYS A 391 -31.53 -3.29 -9.82
C LYS A 391 -33.00 -3.58 -9.50
N LEU A 392 -33.86 -2.61 -9.78
CA LEU A 392 -35.32 -2.66 -9.57
C LEU A 392 -36.05 -2.40 -10.91
#